data_AF-A0A1I9YUA7-F1
#
_entry.id   AF-A0A1I9YUA7-F1
#
_cell.length_a   1.000
_cell.length_b   1.000
_cell.length_c   1.000
_cell.angle_alpha   90.00
_cell.angle_beta   90.00
_cell.angle_gamma   90.00
#
_symmetry.space_group_name_H-M   'P 1'
#
loop_
_entity.id
_entity.type
_entity.pdbx_description
1 polymer ?
#
loop_
_entity_poly.entity_id
_entity_poly.type
_entity_poly.pdbx_seq_one_letter_code
_entity_poly.pdbx_strand_id
1 'polypeptide(L)'
;MRPVFPKDKLVYGPFQIEARIQQNTEISQQILTVNRMGSRVIRGHLVVVPIENSILYVSPLYLRAASGQLPELKRVIAAHGDRVVMEDSLGEALAAFFKETA
;
A
#
# COMPACT_ATOMS: atom_id res chain seq x y z
N MET A 1 -25.19 7.84 1.48
CA MET A 1 -25.14 6.47 2.04
C MET A 1 -23.91 6.38 2.92
N ARG A 2 -24.05 6.27 4.25
CA ARG A 2 -22.89 5.95 5.12
C ARG A 2 -22.65 4.43 4.97
N PRO A 3 -21.43 3.97 4.66
CA PRO A 3 -21.16 2.54 4.62
C PRO A 3 -21.44 1.93 6.00
N VAL A 4 -22.28 0.90 6.04
CA VAL A 4 -22.64 0.16 7.27
C VAL A 4 -21.69 -1.02 7.37
N PHE A 5 -20.63 -0.87 8.16
CA PHE A 5 -19.69 -1.96 8.42
C PHE A 5 -20.27 -2.90 9.48
N PRO A 6 -20.11 -4.24 9.32
CA PRO A 6 -20.47 -5.20 10.37
C PRO A 6 -19.74 -4.87 11.68
N LYS A 7 -20.45 -4.90 12.81
CA LYS A 7 -19.93 -4.49 14.14
C LYS A 7 -18.75 -5.33 14.65
N ASP A 8 -18.47 -6.46 13.99
CA ASP A 8 -17.43 -7.42 14.40
C ASP A 8 -16.13 -7.30 13.61
N LYS A 9 -16.01 -6.36 12.66
CA LYS A 9 -14.74 -6.07 11.96
C LYS A 9 -14.09 -4.80 12.50
N LEU A 10 -12.89 -4.93 13.05
CA LEU A 10 -12.01 -3.79 13.35
C LEU A 10 -11.68 -3.07 12.04
N VAL A 11 -12.28 -1.91 11.81
CA VAL A 11 -11.97 -1.04 10.68
C VAL A 11 -10.93 -0.03 11.13
N TYR A 12 -9.68 -0.21 10.70
CA TYR A 12 -8.63 0.78 10.90
C TYR A 12 -8.94 2.03 10.09
N GLY A 13 -8.62 3.21 10.64
CA GLY A 13 -8.67 4.47 9.88
C GLY A 13 -7.38 4.71 9.08
N PRO A 14 -7.38 5.65 8.11
CA PRO A 14 -6.24 5.92 7.24
C PRO A 14 -4.94 6.23 8.01
N PHE A 15 -5.03 7.03 9.08
CA PHE A 15 -3.87 7.36 9.92
C PHE A 15 -3.27 6.13 10.63
N GLN A 16 -4.12 5.19 11.07
CA GLN A 16 -3.68 3.96 11.71
C GLN A 16 -2.96 3.04 10.70
N ILE A 17 -3.46 3.00 9.46
CA ILE A 17 -2.82 2.24 8.37
C ILE A 17 -1.49 2.89 7.96
N GLU A 18 -1.43 4.21 7.85
CA GLU A 18 -0.18 4.94 7.61
C GLU A 18 0.89 4.59 8.64
N ALA A 19 0.54 4.63 9.93
CA ALA A 19 1.46 4.28 11.01
C ALA A 19 1.95 2.84 10.89
N ARG A 20 1.07 1.88 10.57
CA ARG A 20 1.44 0.47 10.37
C ARG A 20 2.38 0.28 9.18
N ILE A 21 2.13 0.95 8.05
CA ILE A 21 3.01 0.89 6.88
C ILE A 21 4.41 1.42 7.25
N GLN A 22 4.47 2.55 7.97
CA GLN A 22 5.73 3.16 8.40
C GLN A 22 6.52 2.29 9.39
N GLN A 23 5.82 1.52 10.24
CA GLN A 23 6.42 0.62 11.23
C GLN A 23 6.81 -0.75 10.65
N ASN A 24 6.41 -1.06 9.42
CA ASN A 24 6.71 -2.35 8.80
C ASN A 24 8.18 -2.39 8.32
N THR A 25 8.98 -3.19 9.02
CA THR A 25 10.41 -3.39 8.73
C THR A 25 10.66 -3.94 7.34
N GLU A 26 9.83 -4.87 6.87
CA GLU A 26 9.99 -5.49 5.55
C GLU A 26 9.77 -4.46 4.43
N ILE A 27 8.69 -3.67 4.52
CA ILE A 27 8.40 -2.58 3.59
C ILE A 27 9.56 -1.57 3.59
N SER A 28 10.06 -1.22 4.77
CA SER A 28 11.19 -0.29 4.90
C SER A 28 12.45 -0.83 4.21
N GLN A 29 12.80 -2.10 4.40
CA GLN A 29 13.95 -2.74 3.74
C GLN A 29 13.79 -2.81 2.21
N GLN A 30 12.59 -3.14 1.75
CA GLN A 30 12.30 -3.20 0.32
C GLN A 30 12.37 -1.79 -0.32
N ILE A 31 11.87 -0.73 0.35
CA ILE A 31 12.00 0.66 -0.11
C ILE A 31 13.47 1.06 -0.24
N LEU A 32 14.31 0.71 0.73
CA LEU A 32 15.76 0.95 0.66
C LEU A 32 16.39 0.25 -0.55
N THR A 33 15.93 -0.95 -0.90
CA THR A 33 16.41 -1.71 -2.07
C THR A 33 16.02 -1.07 -3.40
N VAL A 34 14.87 -0.39 -3.45
CA VAL A 34 14.41 0.38 -4.62
C VAL A 34 15.19 1.70 -4.73
N ASN A 35 15.61 2.28 -3.61
CA ASN A 35 16.38 3.50 -3.55
C ASN A 35 17.87 3.26 -3.91
N ARG A 36 18.17 3.04 -5.20
CA ARG A 36 19.54 2.87 -5.70
C ARG A 36 20.08 4.13 -6.38
N MET A 37 21.41 4.26 -6.34
CA MET A 37 22.20 5.42 -6.79
C MET A 37 21.60 6.15 -8.01
N GLY A 38 21.25 7.43 -7.80
CA GLY A 38 20.73 8.31 -8.85
C GLY A 38 19.20 8.33 -8.99
N SER A 39 18.46 7.51 -8.23
CA SER A 39 17.00 7.49 -8.21
C SER A 39 16.46 7.68 -6.79
N ARG A 40 15.33 8.37 -6.65
CA ARG A 40 14.66 8.65 -5.36
C ARG A 40 13.27 8.04 -5.37
N VAL A 41 12.94 7.33 -4.30
CA VAL A 41 11.59 6.83 -4.07
C VAL A 41 10.69 7.98 -3.58
N ILE A 42 9.51 8.09 -4.18
CA ILE A 42 8.46 9.03 -3.80
C ILE A 42 7.24 8.21 -3.44
N ARG A 43 6.79 8.32 -2.20
CA ARG A 43 5.55 7.71 -1.76
C ARG A 43 4.37 8.61 -2.09
N GLY A 44 3.39 8.07 -2.82
CA GLY A 44 2.14 8.76 -3.12
C GLY A 44 1.14 8.70 -1.97
N HIS A 45 0.07 9.47 -2.11
CA HIS A 45 -1.01 9.53 -1.12
C HIS A 45 -1.67 8.16 -0.92
N LEU A 46 -2.08 7.88 0.33
CA LEU A 46 -2.92 6.74 0.64
C LEU A 46 -4.34 6.99 0.14
N VAL A 47 -4.76 6.20 -0.82
CA VAL A 47 -6.13 6.18 -1.34
C VAL A 47 -6.93 5.16 -0.54
N VAL A 48 -8.11 5.57 -0.11
CA VAL A 48 -9.05 4.75 0.66
C VAL A 48 -10.18 4.34 -0.26
N VAL A 49 -10.32 3.04 -0.51
CA VAL A 49 -11.30 2.47 -1.44
C VAL A 49 -12.24 1.56 -0.66
N PRO A 50 -13.48 1.99 -0.37
CA PRO A 50 -14.50 1.11 0.17
C PRO A 50 -14.90 0.05 -0.86
N ILE A 51 -14.90 -1.23 -0.46
CA ILE A 51 -15.33 -2.35 -1.31
C ILE A 51 -16.34 -3.15 -0.50
N GLU A 52 -17.62 -3.05 -0.88
CA GLU A 52 -18.74 -3.67 -0.15
C GLU A 52 -18.67 -3.40 1.36
N ASN A 53 -18.34 -4.44 2.14
CA ASN A 53 -18.26 -4.42 3.60
C ASN A 53 -16.81 -4.35 4.12
N SER A 54 -15.86 -3.94 3.28
CA SER A 54 -14.45 -3.79 3.61
C SER A 54 -13.88 -2.47 3.09
N ILE A 55 -12.65 -2.17 3.51
CA ILE A 55 -11.88 -1.03 3.02
C ILE A 55 -10.52 -1.52 2.56
N LEU A 56 -10.16 -1.17 1.34
CA LEU A 56 -8.83 -1.33 0.79
C LEU A 56 -8.09 0.00 0.87
N TYR A 57 -6.88 -0.04 1.39
CA TYR A 57 -5.97 1.10 1.43
C TYR A 57 -4.86 0.88 0.42
N VAL A 58 -4.56 1.87 -0.43
CA VAL A 58 -3.57 1.74 -1.50
C VAL A 58 -2.66 2.96 -1.52
N SER A 59 -1.35 2.76 -1.46
CA SER A 59 -0.34 3.81 -1.57
C SER A 59 0.68 3.41 -2.65
N PRO A 60 0.76 4.15 -3.77
CA PRO A 60 1.73 3.88 -4.81
C PRO A 60 3.12 4.36 -4.38
N LEU A 61 4.16 3.62 -4.76
CA LEU A 61 5.55 4.02 -4.67
C LEU A 61 6.09 4.29 -6.06
N TYR A 62 6.51 5.52 -6.28
CA TYR A 62 7.12 5.96 -7.53
C TYR A 62 8.64 6.00 -7.41
N LEU A 63 9.33 5.69 -8.49
CA LEU A 63 10.76 5.91 -8.63
C LEU A 63 10.97 7.10 -9.58
N ARG A 64 11.74 8.09 -9.13
CA ARG A 64 12.12 9.24 -9.94
C ARG A 64 13.63 9.26 -10.15
N ALA A 65 14.09 9.32 -11.39
CA ALA A 65 15.50 9.53 -11.72
C ALA A 65 15.94 10.98 -11.41
N ALA A 66 17.23 11.19 -11.17
CA ALA A 66 17.79 12.50 -10.83
C ALA A 66 17.56 13.59 -11.90
N SER A 67 17.49 13.22 -13.18
CA SER A 67 17.39 14.16 -14.30
C SER A 67 16.00 14.15 -14.94
N GLY A 68 15.11 15.03 -14.46
CA GLY A 68 13.95 15.55 -15.20
C GLY A 68 12.87 14.57 -15.69
N GLN A 69 13.00 13.27 -15.43
CA GLN A 69 12.05 12.26 -15.90
C GLN A 69 10.81 12.19 -14.99
N LEU A 70 9.67 11.85 -15.62
CA LEU A 70 8.42 11.58 -14.90
C LEU A 70 8.62 10.42 -13.91
N PRO A 71 8.04 10.49 -12.70
CA PRO A 71 8.06 9.35 -11.79
C PRO A 71 7.33 8.16 -12.40
N GLU A 72 7.96 6.99 -12.32
CA GLU A 72 7.36 5.74 -12.75
C GLU A 72 6.85 4.96 -11.54
N LEU A 73 5.67 4.33 -11.67
CA LEU A 73 5.16 3.44 -10.63
C LEU A 73 6.10 2.23 -10.51
N LYS A 74 6.63 2.00 -9.32
CA LYS A 74 7.57 0.90 -9.08
C LYS A 74 7.00 -0.20 -8.21
N ARG A 75 6.22 0.15 -7.20
CA ARG A 75 5.57 -0.78 -6.27
C ARG A 75 4.23 -0.20 -5.82
N VAL A 76 3.36 -1.06 -5.31
CA VAL A 76 2.10 -0.69 -4.67
C VAL A 76 2.09 -1.27 -3.26
N ILE A 77 1.92 -0.41 -2.27
CA ILE A 77 1.60 -0.84 -0.90
C ILE A 77 0.09 -0.92 -0.81
N ALA A 78 -0.44 -2.07 -0.39
CA ALA A 78 -1.85 -2.24 -0.10
C ALA A 78 -2.06 -2.70 1.34
N ALA A 79 -3.17 -2.31 1.94
CA ALA A 79 -3.59 -2.82 3.24
C ALA A 79 -5.08 -3.14 3.24
N HIS A 80 -5.43 -4.26 3.87
CA HIS A 80 -6.81 -4.71 4.08
C HIS A 80 -6.90 -5.39 5.44
N GLY A 81 -7.76 -4.84 6.31
CA GLY A 81 -7.81 -5.26 7.71
C GLY A 81 -6.48 -5.02 8.41
N ASP A 82 -5.93 -6.06 9.02
CA ASP A 82 -4.65 -6.06 9.74
C ASP A 82 -3.43 -6.33 8.85
N ARG A 83 -3.64 -6.78 7.61
CA ARG A 83 -2.58 -7.16 6.68
C ARG A 83 -2.14 -5.97 5.83
N VAL A 84 -0.82 -5.87 5.65
CA VAL A 84 -0.17 -4.90 4.76
C VAL A 84 0.80 -5.65 3.87
N VAL A 85 0.75 -5.42 2.56
CA VAL A 85 1.63 -6.05 1.56
C VAL A 85 2.20 -4.98 0.64
N MET A 86 3.35 -5.27 0.04
CA MET A 86 3.96 -4.43 -0.98
C MET A 86 4.37 -5.27 -2.18
N GLU A 87 3.79 -4.99 -3.34
CA GLU A 87 3.95 -5.79 -4.56
C GLU A 87 4.27 -4.90 -5.76
N ASP A 88 4.57 -5.47 -6.93
CA ASP A 88 4.89 -4.70 -8.14
C ASP A 88 3.63 -4.06 -8.77
N SER A 89 2.45 -4.61 -8.50
CA SER A 89 1.17 -4.05 -8.97
C SER A 89 0.03 -4.18 -7.96
N LEU A 90 -1.04 -3.40 -8.17
CA LEU A 90 -2.27 -3.54 -7.37
C LEU A 90 -2.88 -4.94 -7.51
N GLY A 91 -2.83 -5.53 -8.71
CA GLY A 91 -3.35 -6.87 -8.96
C GLY A 91 -2.61 -7.94 -8.16
N GLU A 92 -1.29 -7.84 -8.09
CA GLU A 92 -0.47 -8.73 -7.24
C GLU A 92 -0.74 -8.51 -5.76
N ALA A 93 -0.87 -7.26 -5.31
CA ALA A 93 -1.19 -6.93 -3.92
C ALA A 93 -2.55 -7.52 -3.50
N LEU A 94 -3.56 -7.43 -4.38
CA LEU A 94 -4.84 -8.08 -4.18
C LEU A 94 -4.69 -9.60 -4.15
N ALA A 95 -3.96 -10.18 -5.10
CA ALA A 95 -3.71 -11.61 -5.12
C ALA A 95 -3.02 -12.07 -3.83
N ALA A 96 -2.09 -11.31 -3.26
CA ALA A 96 -1.41 -11.61 -2.00
C ALA A 96 -2.39 -11.69 -0.81
N PHE A 97 -3.47 -10.92 -0.80
CA PHE A 97 -4.51 -11.01 0.25
C PHE A 97 -5.41 -12.23 0.10
N PHE A 98 -5.68 -12.69 -1.13
CA PHE A 98 -6.62 -13.77 -1.42
C PHE A 98 -5.95 -15.13 -1.70
N LYS A 99 -4.62 -15.16 -1.84
CA LYS A 99 -3.82 -16.39 -2.00
C LYS A 99 -3.88 -17.32 -0.79
N GLU A 100 -4.31 -16.82 0.38
CA GLU A 100 -4.38 -17.61 1.63
C GLU A 100 -5.73 -18.30 1.84
N THR A 101 -6.60 -18.34 0.81
CA THR A 101 -7.92 -18.97 0.87
C THR A 101 -8.01 -20.33 0.15
N ALA A 102 -6.89 -21.00 -0.11
CA ALA A 102 -6.85 -22.34 -0.71
C ALA A 102 -6.65 -23.44 0.34
#